data_AF-A0A7V7XMK9-F1
#
_entry.id   AF-A0A7V7XMK9-F1
#
_cell.length_a   1.000
_cell.length_b   1.000
_cell.length_c   1.000
_cell.angle_alpha   90.00
_cell.angle_beta   90.00
_cell.angle_gamma   90.00
#
_symmetry.space_group_name_H-M   'P 1'
#
loop_
_entity.id
_entity.type
_entity.pdbx_description
1 polymer ?
#
loop_
_entity_poly.entity_id
_entity_poly.type
_entity_poly.pdbx_seq_one_letter_code
_entity_poly.pdbx_strand_id
1 'polypeptide(L)'
;MRPKPPLAAVLAAFLAACAALLALPASAEDTALLIQIEPSGRYTVWHAGGKSPLSEEEISALEVTARPEGGKPTLTTAGLVQAFDTDKGMLIRLPALGPEKTLLIDRDGCGGIKIWHAQGDVNLTEDELTEIVLSALPEGGKNVALSRYHAKAYSTRIGVIAAIWKPVAKPVR
;
A
#
# COMPACT_ATOMS: atom_id res chain seq x y z
N MET A 1 41.00 -16.85 36.77
CA MET A 1 41.27 -15.83 35.74
C MET A 1 40.54 -16.26 34.47
N ARG A 2 39.58 -15.48 33.95
CA ARG A 2 38.87 -15.81 32.69
C ARG A 2 39.67 -15.24 31.51
N PRO A 3 39.90 -16.02 30.43
CA PRO A 3 40.63 -15.54 29.27
C PRO A 3 39.84 -14.43 28.57
N LYS A 4 40.51 -13.32 28.23
CA LYS A 4 39.91 -12.23 27.44
C LYS A 4 39.66 -12.73 26.02
N PRO A 5 38.48 -12.50 25.44
CA PRO A 5 38.18 -12.91 24.08
C PRO A 5 39.13 -12.21 23.08
N PRO A 6 39.53 -12.89 22.00
CA PRO A 6 40.42 -12.31 21.00
C PRO A 6 39.74 -11.11 20.32
N LEU A 7 40.53 -10.06 20.05
CA LEU A 7 40.06 -8.78 19.48
C LEU A 7 39.21 -8.97 18.21
N ALA A 8 39.52 -9.98 17.41
CA ALA A 8 38.79 -10.36 16.19
C ALA A 8 37.34 -10.82 16.47
N ALA A 9 37.10 -11.51 17.58
CA ALA A 9 35.76 -11.96 17.96
C ALA A 9 34.88 -10.79 18.42
N VAL A 10 35.48 -9.78 19.06
CA VAL A 10 34.79 -8.55 19.46
C VAL A 10 34.42 -7.72 18.23
N LEU A 11 35.33 -7.59 17.27
CA LEU A 11 35.05 -6.87 16.01
C LEU A 11 33.96 -7.55 15.17
N ALA A 12 34.00 -8.88 15.06
CA ALA A 12 33.00 -9.63 14.32
C ALA A 12 31.60 -9.52 14.95
N ALA A 13 31.52 -9.59 16.29
CA ALA A 13 30.26 -9.39 17.02
C ALA A 13 29.71 -7.97 16.84
N PHE A 14 30.58 -6.96 16.81
CA PHE A 14 30.20 -5.57 16.59
C PHE A 14 29.69 -5.33 15.15
N LEU A 15 30.35 -5.91 14.15
CA LEU A 15 29.91 -5.86 12.75
C LEU A 15 28.58 -6.58 12.53
N ALA A 16 28.37 -7.75 13.15
CA ALA A 16 27.11 -8.47 13.09
C ALA A 16 25.96 -7.71 13.77
N ALA A 17 26.23 -7.04 14.89
CA ALA A 17 25.25 -6.19 15.57
C ALA A 17 24.87 -4.96 14.73
N CYS A 18 25.85 -4.32 14.07
CA CYS A 18 25.59 -3.21 13.15
C CYS A 18 24.80 -3.64 11.90
N ALA A 19 25.08 -4.83 11.36
CA ALA A 19 24.32 -5.38 10.23
C ALA A 19 22.86 -5.70 10.61
N ALA A 20 22.61 -6.15 11.83
CA ALA A 20 21.25 -6.39 12.34
C ALA A 20 20.46 -5.09 12.58
N LEU A 21 21.13 -3.99 12.96
CA LEU A 21 20.51 -2.67 13.12
C LEU A 21 20.14 -2.00 11.78
N LEU A 22 20.84 -2.35 10.69
CA LEU A 22 20.53 -1.87 9.34
C LEU A 22 19.45 -2.70 8.63
N ALA A 23 19.05 -3.83 9.20
CA ALA A 23 18.06 -4.74 8.62
C ALA A 23 16.61 -4.47 9.07
N LEU A 24 16.36 -3.43 9.88
CA LEU A 24 15.01 -2.98 10.15
C LEU A 24 14.53 -2.22 8.90
N PRO A 25 13.57 -2.75 8.12
CA PRO A 25 12.91 -1.93 7.13
C PRO A 25 12.31 -0.76 7.90
N ALA A 26 12.68 0.46 7.51
CA ALA A 26 11.94 1.64 7.92
C ALA A 26 10.50 1.42 7.43
N SER A 27 9.64 0.87 8.29
CA SER A 27 8.20 0.99 8.11
C SER A 27 7.94 2.48 8.15
N ALA A 28 7.72 3.07 6.99
CA ALA A 28 7.21 4.43 6.93
C ALA A 28 5.92 4.43 7.77
N GLU A 29 5.96 5.15 8.89
CA GLU A 29 4.79 5.34 9.75
C GLU A 29 3.70 6.18 9.05
N ASP A 30 4.08 6.74 7.90
CA ASP A 30 3.26 7.41 6.91
C ASP A 30 2.92 6.45 5.76
N THR A 31 1.65 6.35 5.42
CA THR A 31 1.17 5.51 4.30
C THR A 31 0.14 6.26 3.46
N ALA A 32 -0.22 5.70 2.31
CA ALA A 32 -1.26 6.24 1.47
C ALA A 32 -2.40 5.22 1.32
N LEU A 33 -3.63 5.74 1.36
CA LEU A 33 -4.84 5.01 1.03
C LEU A 33 -5.43 5.54 -0.26
N LEU A 34 -6.02 4.65 -1.05
CA LEU A 34 -6.94 4.99 -2.12
C LEU A 34 -8.34 4.56 -1.70
N ILE A 35 -9.26 5.51 -1.64
CA ILE A 35 -10.64 5.31 -1.21
C ILE A 35 -11.53 5.50 -2.43
N GLN A 36 -12.29 4.47 -2.77
CA GLN A 36 -13.23 4.48 -3.89
C GLN A 36 -14.65 4.37 -3.36
N ILE A 37 -15.51 5.29 -3.82
CA ILE A 37 -16.94 5.27 -3.50
C ILE A 37 -17.62 4.28 -4.44
N GLU A 38 -18.36 3.35 -3.85
CA GLU A 38 -19.23 2.43 -4.58
C GLU A 38 -20.59 3.08 -4.86
N PRO A 39 -21.33 2.63 -5.89
CA PRO A 39 -22.71 3.09 -6.13
C PRO A 39 -23.66 2.88 -4.95
N SER A 40 -23.34 1.93 -4.06
CA SER A 40 -24.07 1.63 -2.83
C SER A 40 -23.89 2.69 -1.73
N GLY A 41 -22.94 3.61 -1.90
CA GLY A 41 -22.50 4.57 -0.88
C GLY A 41 -21.39 4.04 0.03
N ARG A 42 -21.01 2.75 -0.09
CA ARG A 42 -19.90 2.15 0.67
C ARG A 42 -18.54 2.53 0.09
N TYR A 43 -17.49 2.31 0.88
CA TYR A 43 -16.11 2.54 0.47
C TYR A 43 -15.35 1.23 0.22
N THR A 44 -14.67 1.14 -0.92
CA THR A 44 -13.54 0.23 -1.11
C THR A 44 -12.27 0.98 -0.74
N VAL A 45 -11.44 0.39 0.13
CA VAL A 45 -10.17 0.98 0.57
C VAL A 45 -9.01 0.14 0.07
N TRP A 46 -8.03 0.80 -0.53
CA TRP A 46 -6.81 0.18 -1.00
C TRP A 46 -5.59 0.81 -0.34
N HIS A 47 -4.55 0.00 -0.12
CA HIS A 47 -3.35 0.37 0.60
C HIS A 47 -2.15 0.44 -0.34
N ALA A 48 -1.41 1.55 -0.31
CA ALA A 48 -0.14 1.66 -1.03
C ALA A 48 0.96 0.81 -0.38
N GLY A 49 0.87 0.59 0.94
CA GLY A 49 1.78 -0.29 1.67
C GLY A 49 1.51 -1.77 1.37
N GLY A 50 2.57 -2.58 1.39
CA GLY A 50 2.51 -4.02 1.18
C GLY A 50 3.54 -4.50 0.16
N LYS A 51 3.94 -5.77 0.28
CA LYS A 51 4.77 -6.42 -0.74
C LYS A 51 3.83 -7.05 -1.77
N SER A 52 3.94 -6.59 -3.02
CA SER A 52 3.20 -7.19 -4.13
C SER A 52 3.58 -8.67 -4.28
N PRO A 53 2.60 -9.58 -4.43
CA PRO A 53 2.85 -10.98 -4.75
C PRO A 53 3.21 -11.20 -6.23
N LEU A 54 3.08 -10.18 -7.08
CA LEU A 54 3.41 -10.21 -8.50
C LEU A 54 4.56 -9.26 -8.82
N SER A 55 5.41 -9.61 -9.78
CA SER A 55 6.44 -8.71 -10.32
C SER A 55 5.83 -7.69 -11.28
N GLU A 56 6.56 -6.60 -11.58
CA GLU A 56 6.12 -5.59 -12.54
C GLU A 56 6.00 -6.15 -13.97
N GLU A 57 6.85 -7.12 -14.32
CA GLU A 57 6.79 -7.83 -15.59
C GLU A 57 5.52 -8.70 -15.70
N GLU A 58 5.16 -9.40 -14.62
CA GLU A 58 3.91 -10.17 -14.56
C GLU A 58 2.69 -9.26 -14.67
N ILE A 59 2.69 -8.13 -13.97
CA ILE A 59 1.62 -7.12 -14.05
C ILE A 59 1.51 -6.58 -15.47
N SER A 60 2.63 -6.21 -16.10
CA SER A 60 2.65 -5.69 -17.47
C SER A 60 2.15 -6.73 -18.49
N ALA A 61 2.46 -8.02 -18.29
CA ALA A 61 1.94 -9.09 -19.13
C ALA A 61 0.42 -9.27 -18.97
N LEU A 62 -0.10 -9.14 -17.75
CA LEU A 62 -1.52 -9.24 -17.45
C LEU A 62 -2.33 -8.11 -18.09
N GLU A 63 -1.80 -6.89 -18.12
CA GLU A 63 -2.44 -5.72 -18.75
C GLU A 63 -2.81 -5.96 -20.21
N VAL A 64 -1.94 -6.63 -20.98
CA VAL A 64 -2.20 -6.94 -22.41
C VAL A 64 -3.47 -7.79 -22.57
N THR A 65 -3.73 -8.64 -21.58
CA THR A 65 -4.85 -9.59 -21.60
C THR A 65 -6.08 -9.10 -20.86
N ALA A 66 -5.98 -8.02 -20.09
CA ALA A 66 -7.07 -7.51 -19.27
C ALA A 66 -8.27 -7.08 -20.12
N ARG A 67 -9.47 -7.46 -19.68
CA ARG A 67 -10.75 -7.12 -20.33
C ARG A 67 -11.79 -6.79 -19.26
N PRO A 68 -12.85 -6.02 -19.56
CA PRO A 68 -13.91 -5.72 -18.60
C PRO A 68 -14.57 -6.96 -17.98
N GLU A 69 -14.82 -7.99 -18.79
CA GLU A 69 -15.37 -9.29 -18.37
C GLU A 69 -14.35 -10.22 -17.69
N GLY A 70 -13.08 -9.80 -17.64
CA GLY A 70 -11.96 -10.59 -17.16
C GLY A 70 -11.14 -11.17 -18.31
N GLY A 71 -9.83 -10.96 -18.24
CA GLY A 71 -8.86 -11.52 -19.16
C GLY A 71 -8.72 -13.05 -19.05
N LYS A 72 -7.85 -13.63 -19.87
CA LYS A 72 -7.55 -15.06 -19.77
C LYS A 72 -6.86 -15.35 -18.42
N PRO A 73 -7.30 -16.37 -17.65
CA PRO A 73 -6.58 -16.82 -16.48
C PRO A 73 -5.13 -17.13 -16.84
N THR A 74 -4.19 -16.53 -16.13
CA THR A 74 -2.76 -16.59 -16.43
C THR A 74 -2.02 -17.10 -15.20
N LEU A 75 -1.09 -18.04 -15.39
CA LEU A 75 -0.28 -18.59 -14.31
C LEU A 75 0.88 -17.63 -14.01
N THR A 76 1.00 -17.21 -12.76
CA THR A 76 2.10 -16.37 -12.24
C THR A 76 2.79 -17.06 -11.06
N THR A 77 3.81 -16.41 -10.51
CA THR A 77 4.46 -16.82 -9.25
C THR A 77 3.50 -16.89 -8.07
N ALA A 78 2.42 -16.10 -8.08
CA ALA A 78 1.37 -16.09 -7.05
C ALA A 78 0.23 -17.10 -7.31
N GLY A 79 0.34 -17.93 -8.36
CA GLY A 79 -0.69 -18.89 -8.77
C GLY A 79 -1.49 -18.41 -9.98
N LEU A 80 -2.66 -19.00 -10.19
CA LEU A 80 -3.54 -18.60 -11.29
C LEU A 80 -4.21 -17.27 -10.95
N VAL A 81 -4.02 -16.26 -11.78
CA VAL A 81 -4.59 -14.91 -11.59
C VAL A 81 -5.42 -14.49 -12.79
N GLN A 82 -6.31 -13.52 -12.58
CA GLN A 82 -7.11 -12.95 -13.65
C GLN A 82 -7.17 -11.43 -13.50
N ALA A 83 -6.88 -10.73 -14.60
CA ALA A 83 -6.90 -9.28 -14.66
C ALA A 83 -8.17 -8.77 -15.35
N PHE A 84 -8.73 -7.69 -14.81
CA PHE A 84 -9.94 -7.03 -15.28
C PHE A 84 -9.62 -5.58 -15.59
N ASP A 85 -10.02 -5.12 -16.76
CA ASP A 85 -9.89 -3.71 -17.14
C ASP A 85 -11.12 -2.95 -16.62
N THR A 86 -10.92 -1.94 -15.78
CA THR A 86 -12.00 -1.15 -15.19
C THR A 86 -11.77 0.34 -15.43
N ASP A 87 -12.84 1.13 -15.34
CA ASP A 87 -12.78 2.59 -15.46
C ASP A 87 -11.84 3.23 -14.42
N LYS A 88 -11.65 2.56 -13.28
CA LYS A 88 -10.84 2.99 -12.14
C LYS A 88 -9.42 2.41 -12.10
N GLY A 89 -9.01 1.63 -13.11
CA GLY A 89 -7.71 0.96 -13.18
C GLY A 89 -7.84 -0.54 -13.45
N MET A 90 -6.71 -1.25 -13.49
CA MET A 90 -6.74 -2.71 -13.72
C MET A 90 -6.84 -3.45 -12.38
N LEU A 91 -7.88 -4.24 -12.22
CA LEU A 91 -8.08 -5.10 -11.05
C LEU A 91 -7.47 -6.47 -11.30
N ILE A 92 -6.58 -6.95 -10.43
CA ILE A 92 -6.04 -8.31 -10.50
C ILE A 92 -6.57 -9.12 -9.32
N ARG A 93 -7.30 -10.20 -9.61
CA ARG A 93 -7.74 -11.17 -8.60
C ARG A 93 -6.71 -12.29 -8.48
N LEU A 94 -6.36 -12.65 -7.24
CA LEU A 94 -5.46 -13.76 -6.93
C LEU A 94 -6.19 -14.84 -6.12
N PRO A 95 -7.07 -15.67 -6.74
CA PRO A 95 -7.88 -16.66 -6.03
C PRO A 95 -7.09 -17.61 -5.11
N ALA A 96 -5.89 -18.00 -5.53
CA ALA A 96 -5.03 -18.90 -4.76
C ALA A 96 -4.58 -18.33 -3.39
N LEU A 97 -4.58 -17.00 -3.26
CA LEU A 97 -4.22 -16.30 -2.02
C LEU A 97 -5.44 -15.88 -1.19
N GLY A 98 -6.66 -16.20 -1.65
CA GLY A 98 -7.93 -15.83 -1.04
C GLY A 98 -8.58 -14.59 -1.66
N PRO A 99 -9.89 -14.40 -1.45
CA PRO A 99 -10.66 -13.30 -2.07
C PRO A 99 -10.16 -11.91 -1.67
N GLU A 100 -9.60 -11.80 -0.46
CA GLU A 100 -9.06 -10.56 0.10
C GLU A 100 -7.71 -10.15 -0.50
N LYS A 101 -7.08 -10.99 -1.33
CA LYS A 101 -5.81 -10.71 -1.99
C LYS A 101 -6.09 -10.29 -3.44
N THR A 102 -6.67 -9.11 -3.56
CA THR A 102 -6.88 -8.42 -4.82
C THR A 102 -5.95 -7.22 -4.90
N LEU A 103 -5.44 -6.93 -6.10
CA LEU A 103 -4.63 -5.75 -6.38
C LEU A 103 -5.40 -4.82 -7.32
N LEU A 104 -5.27 -3.52 -7.10
CA LEU A 104 -5.67 -2.50 -8.07
C LEU A 104 -4.41 -1.84 -8.60
N ILE A 105 -4.28 -1.85 -9.92
CA ILE A 105 -3.14 -1.28 -10.63
C ILE A 105 -3.56 0.05 -11.25
N ASP A 106 -2.84 1.09 -10.88
CA ASP A 106 -3.00 2.45 -11.40
C ASP A 106 -1.75 2.83 -12.20
N ARG A 107 -1.96 3.48 -13.35
CA ARG A 107 -0.89 3.97 -14.23
C ARG A 107 -0.83 5.47 -14.10
N ASP A 108 0.32 6.00 -13.70
CA ASP A 108 0.52 7.45 -13.71
C ASP A 108 0.75 7.96 -15.15
N GLY A 109 0.71 9.28 -15.33
CA GLY A 109 0.89 9.92 -16.63
C GLY A 109 2.28 9.75 -17.26
N CYS A 110 3.25 9.22 -16.50
CA CYS A 110 4.59 8.89 -16.98
C CYS A 110 4.74 7.38 -17.28
N GLY A 111 3.68 6.59 -17.13
CA GLY A 111 3.69 5.15 -17.32
C GLY A 111 4.18 4.35 -16.10
N GLY A 112 4.43 5.01 -14.96
CA GLY A 112 4.73 4.35 -13.70
C GLY A 112 3.56 3.51 -13.20
N ILE A 113 3.88 2.36 -12.61
CA ILE A 113 2.90 1.44 -12.03
C ILE A 113 2.77 1.74 -10.54
N LYS A 114 1.56 2.03 -10.09
CA LYS A 114 1.22 2.05 -8.67
C LYS A 114 0.34 0.85 -8.35
N ILE A 115 0.78 0.07 -7.35
CA ILE A 115 0.10 -1.14 -6.89
C ILE A 115 -0.62 -0.81 -5.58
N TRP A 116 -1.92 -1.02 -5.57
CA TRP A 116 -2.76 -0.85 -4.40
C TRP A 116 -3.29 -2.21 -3.92
N HIS A 117 -3.24 -2.46 -2.62
CA HIS A 117 -3.58 -3.73 -2.01
C HIS A 117 -4.92 -3.64 -1.27
N ALA A 118 -5.78 -4.64 -1.39
CA ALA A 118 -7.05 -4.67 -0.66
C ALA A 118 -6.91 -4.80 0.87
N GLN A 119 -5.69 -5.07 1.37
CA GLN A 119 -5.40 -5.18 2.80
C GLN A 119 -4.16 -4.38 3.17
N GLY A 120 -4.14 -3.84 4.39
CA GLY A 120 -3.00 -3.17 4.98
C GLY A 120 -3.23 -2.85 6.46
N ASP A 121 -2.29 -2.11 7.05
CA ASP A 121 -2.23 -1.92 8.50
C ASP A 121 -3.14 -0.80 9.02
N VAL A 122 -3.59 0.10 8.14
CA VAL A 122 -4.45 1.23 8.51
C VAL A 122 -5.91 0.84 8.38
N ASN A 123 -6.56 0.61 9.52
CA ASN A 123 -8.00 0.33 9.56
C ASN A 123 -8.73 1.56 10.10
N LEU A 124 -9.49 2.23 9.23
CA LEU A 124 -10.32 3.39 9.54
C LEU A 124 -11.80 2.99 9.62
N THR A 125 -12.56 3.70 10.44
CA THR A 125 -14.01 3.55 10.51
C THR A 125 -14.69 4.21 9.31
N GLU A 126 -15.95 3.86 9.05
CA GLU A 126 -16.74 4.45 7.96
C GLU A 126 -16.90 5.97 8.12
N ASP A 127 -17.08 6.45 9.36
CA ASP A 127 -17.15 7.90 9.67
C ASP A 127 -15.83 8.61 9.38
N GLU A 128 -14.69 7.99 9.73
CA GLU A 128 -13.36 8.54 9.43
C GLU A 128 -13.10 8.57 7.91
N LEU A 129 -13.49 7.53 7.18
CA LEU A 129 -13.41 7.52 5.71
C LEU A 129 -14.29 8.62 5.10
N THR A 130 -15.48 8.83 5.64
CA THR A 130 -16.41 9.87 5.20
C THR A 130 -15.80 11.26 5.37
N GLU A 131 -15.23 11.59 6.53
CA GLU A 131 -14.58 12.89 6.76
C GLU A 131 -13.40 13.10 5.80
N ILE A 132 -12.58 12.07 5.56
CA ILE A 132 -11.48 12.14 4.59
C ILE A 132 -12.02 12.46 3.20
N VAL A 133 -13.02 11.70 2.72
CA VAL A 133 -13.61 11.87 1.39
C VAL A 133 -14.21 13.25 1.22
N LEU A 134 -14.97 13.75 2.21
CA LEU A 134 -15.59 15.07 2.18
C LEU A 134 -14.58 16.22 2.25
N SER A 135 -13.39 15.97 2.82
CA SER A 135 -12.32 16.97 2.87
C SER A 135 -11.51 17.10 1.58
N ALA A 136 -11.62 16.13 0.66
CA ALA A 136 -10.72 15.98 -0.47
C ALA A 136 -10.91 17.07 -1.53
N LEU A 137 -9.80 17.64 -2.00
CA LEU A 137 -9.74 18.59 -3.11
C LEU A 137 -8.63 18.18 -4.09
N PRO A 138 -8.66 18.60 -5.38
CA PRO A 138 -7.61 18.24 -6.35
C PRO A 138 -6.19 18.61 -5.88
N GLU A 139 -6.03 19.81 -5.32
CA GLU A 139 -4.74 20.33 -4.80
C GLU A 139 -4.42 19.88 -3.36
N GLY A 140 -5.27 19.00 -2.80
CA GLY A 140 -5.20 18.56 -1.42
C GLY A 140 -6.07 19.41 -0.49
N GLY A 141 -6.94 18.72 0.24
CA GLY A 141 -7.86 19.29 1.20
C GLY A 141 -7.20 19.86 2.46
N LYS A 142 -8.05 20.28 3.40
CA LYS A 142 -7.63 20.58 4.77
C LYS A 142 -7.05 19.33 5.42
N ASN A 143 -6.16 19.51 6.38
CA ASN A 143 -5.73 18.40 7.24
C ASN A 143 -6.92 17.98 8.13
N VAL A 144 -7.17 16.69 8.19
CA VAL A 144 -8.18 16.07 9.03
C VAL A 144 -7.49 15.35 10.18
N ALA A 145 -7.95 15.59 11.41
CA ALA A 145 -7.56 14.82 12.57
C ALA A 145 -8.56 13.67 12.74
N LEU A 146 -8.04 12.45 12.76
CA LEU A 146 -8.78 11.20 13.00
C LEU A 146 -8.40 10.68 14.40
N SER A 147 -8.99 9.56 14.82
CA SER A 147 -8.80 9.04 16.19
C SER A 147 -7.32 8.73 16.50
N ARG A 148 -6.61 8.11 15.56
CA ARG A 148 -5.21 7.67 15.72
C ARG A 148 -4.25 8.29 14.70
N TYR A 149 -4.78 8.97 13.71
CA TYR A 149 -4.02 9.42 12.54
C TYR A 149 -4.40 10.85 12.20
N HIS A 150 -3.52 11.52 11.47
CA HIS A 150 -3.88 12.67 10.66
C HIS A 150 -3.93 12.25 9.20
N ALA A 151 -4.76 12.94 8.43
CA ALA A 151 -4.92 12.70 7.02
C ALA A 151 -4.95 13.99 6.21
N LYS A 152 -4.47 13.91 4.96
CA LYS A 152 -4.72 14.92 3.93
C LYS A 152 -5.16 14.21 2.67
N ALA A 153 -6.30 14.63 2.13
CA ALA A 153 -7.01 13.94 1.07
C ALA A 153 -6.96 14.71 -0.26
N TYR A 154 -6.81 13.98 -1.35
CA TYR A 154 -6.68 14.48 -2.71
C TYR A 154 -7.73 13.82 -3.60
N SER A 155 -8.54 14.60 -4.30
CA SER A 155 -9.50 14.06 -5.26
C SER A 155 -8.78 13.75 -6.57
N THR A 156 -8.92 12.52 -7.07
CA THR A 156 -8.26 12.05 -8.31
C THR A 156 -9.25 11.38 -9.25
N ARG A 157 -8.80 11.01 -10.46
CA ARG A 157 -9.64 10.30 -11.45
C ARG A 157 -10.15 8.95 -10.94
N ILE A 158 -9.35 8.24 -10.15
CA ILE A 158 -9.62 6.86 -9.74
C ILE A 158 -10.21 6.77 -8.32
N GLY A 159 -10.42 7.90 -7.64
CA GLY A 159 -10.92 7.97 -6.26
C GLY A 159 -10.24 9.05 -5.44
N VAL A 160 -10.35 8.96 -4.12
CA VAL A 160 -9.67 9.86 -3.18
C VAL A 160 -8.38 9.20 -2.71
N ILE A 161 -7.24 9.85 -2.95
CA ILE A 161 -5.97 9.41 -2.36
C ILE A 161 -5.77 10.18 -1.06
N ALA A 162 -5.52 9.48 0.04
CA ALA A 162 -5.25 10.09 1.34
C ALA A 162 -3.86 9.74 1.82
N ALA A 163 -3.04 10.75 2.10
CA ALA A 163 -1.83 10.57 2.88
C ALA A 163 -2.22 10.47 4.36
N ILE A 164 -1.78 9.41 5.03
CA ILE A 164 -2.10 9.09 6.42
C ILE A 164 -0.81 9.04 7.21
N TRP A 165 -0.76 9.71 8.36
CA TRP A 165 0.40 9.68 9.25
C TRP A 165 -0.02 9.68 10.71
N LYS A 166 0.84 9.18 11.60
CA LYS A 166 0.63 9.35 13.04
C LYS A 166 1.16 10.71 13.49
N PRO A 167 0.43 11.43 14.35
CA PRO A 167 0.93 12.70 14.86
C PRO A 167 2.16 12.47 15.75
N VAL A 168 3.25 13.18 15.45
CA VAL A 168 4.43 13.19 16.31
C VAL A 168 4.13 14.05 17.54
N ALA A 169 4.15 13.46 18.73
CA ALA A 169 4.05 14.21 19.98
C ALA A 169 5.23 15.20 20.06
N LYS A 170 4.94 16.50 20.09
CA LYS A 170 6.00 17.49 20.34
C LYS A 170 6.54 17.26 21.75
N PRO A 171 7.87 17.15 21.96
CA PRO A 171 8.41 17.11 23.30
C PRO A 171 8.03 18.41 24.00
N VAL A 172 7.40 18.28 25.16
CA VAL A 172 7.11 19.41 26.05
C VAL A 172 8.45 20.04 26.42
N ARG A 173 8.65 21.31 26.01
CA ARG A 173 9.78 22.12 26.46
C ARG A 173 9.49 22.73 27.82
#